data_AF-A0A9W8BWN2-F1
#
_entry.id   AF-A0A9W8BWN2-F1
#
_cell.length_a   1.000
_cell.length_b   1.000
_cell.length_c   1.000
_cell.angle_alpha   90.00
_cell.angle_beta   90.00
_cell.angle_gamma   90.00
#
_symmetry.space_group_name_H-M   'P 1'
#
loop_
_entity.id
_entity.type
_entity.pdbx_description
1 polymer ?
#
loop_
_entity_poly.entity_id
_entity_poly.type
_entity_poly.pdbx_seq_one_letter_code
_entity_poly.pdbx_strand_id
1 'polypeptide(L)'
;MFGLLPRVVAVLALLVTASAFQLWHDVNRYDAHGNECLYREKSDVVCSRLCVTDLSSCPTSLQPSCPDNQSFCADGECHDECTDDIQAQNPCHCSRSGSKLPSEAQNLVPCLTIPNVTIQQFHAWNSEEDIRIACGAEANITDQSKTVGVWDKNWIGGDIEAVWAECPAAPTPNYKYNESYWIATYAVNGALALLILVWSVYKGFAEQSVRAATLNKTSGADNKHPDSPGSAVYDQNRDK
;
A
#
# COMPACT_ATOMS: atom_id res chain seq x y z
N MET A 1 40.71 32.17 8.92
CA MET A 1 40.53 30.73 9.21
C MET A 1 39.07 30.34 9.55
N PHE A 2 38.05 31.04 9.06
CA PHE A 2 36.63 30.78 9.42
C PHE A 2 35.79 30.07 8.33
N GLY A 3 36.41 29.54 7.28
CA GLY A 3 35.69 28.97 6.12
C GLY A 3 35.47 27.45 6.11
N LEU A 4 36.08 26.69 7.03
CA LEU A 4 36.07 25.22 7.01
C LEU A 4 34.95 24.60 7.86
N LEU A 5 34.52 25.26 8.93
CA LEU A 5 33.48 24.75 9.83
C LEU A 5 32.14 24.41 9.13
N PRO A 6 31.56 25.26 8.25
CA PRO A 6 30.25 24.97 7.66
C PRO A 6 30.31 23.82 6.64
N ARG A 7 31.47 23.56 6.03
CA ARG A 7 31.66 22.44 5.09
C ARG A 7 31.74 21.08 5.80
N VAL A 8 32.40 21.05 6.97
CA VAL A 8 32.52 19.82 7.77
C VAL A 8 31.17 19.42 8.39
N VAL A 9 30.37 20.39 8.85
CA VAL A 9 29.02 20.13 9.39
C VAL A 9 28.07 19.56 8.32
N ALA A 10 28.13 20.05 7.08
CA ALA A 10 27.32 19.54 5.98
C ALA A 10 27.67 18.09 5.58
N VAL A 11 28.96 17.71 5.66
CA VAL A 11 29.40 16.33 5.39
C VAL A 11 29.03 15.37 6.53
N LEU A 12 29.10 15.81 7.78
CA LEU A 12 28.69 14.99 8.94
C LEU A 12 27.17 14.75 9.00
N ALA A 13 26.35 15.69 8.51
CA ALA A 13 24.89 15.50 8.43
C ALA A 13 24.47 14.40 7.44
N LEU A 14 25.31 14.08 6.44
CA LEU A 14 25.08 12.99 5.47
C LEU A 14 25.45 11.61 6.01
N LEU A 15 26.14 11.52 7.17
CA LEU A 15 26.58 10.26 7.78
C LEU A 15 25.64 9.72 8.86
N VAL A 16 24.49 10.36 9.08
CA VAL A 16 23.43 9.77 9.93
C VAL A 16 22.84 8.59 9.16
N THR A 17 23.40 7.41 9.39
CA THR A 17 22.82 6.14 8.94
C THR A 17 21.49 5.95 9.67
N ALA A 18 20.40 6.35 9.02
CA ALA A 18 19.07 6.05 9.50
C ALA A 18 18.88 4.53 9.49
N SER A 19 18.98 3.90 10.65
CA SER A 19 18.54 2.52 10.83
C SER A 19 17.02 2.50 10.82
N ALA A 20 16.43 2.40 9.64
CA ALA A 20 14.99 2.19 9.50
C ALA A 20 14.69 0.72 9.80
N PHE A 21 14.25 0.41 11.02
CA PHE A 21 13.58 -0.85 11.28
C PHE A 21 12.23 -0.81 10.59
N GLN A 22 12.02 -1.67 9.59
CA GLN A 22 10.70 -1.84 8.99
C GLN A 22 9.80 -2.62 9.96
N LEU A 23 9.19 -1.89 10.91
CA LEU A 23 8.22 -2.46 11.86
C LEU A 23 6.80 -2.59 11.26
N TRP A 24 6.60 -2.23 9.99
CA TRP A 24 5.28 -2.05 9.37
C TRP A 24 4.76 -3.25 8.58
N HIS A 25 5.39 -4.43 8.69
CA HIS A 25 4.98 -5.60 7.90
C HIS A 25 3.68 -6.24 8.41
N ASP A 26 3.41 -6.18 9.72
CA ASP A 26 2.19 -6.72 10.32
C ASP A 26 1.26 -5.59 10.77
N VAL A 27 0.50 -5.04 9.82
CA VAL A 27 -0.46 -3.96 10.08
C VAL A 27 -1.44 -4.40 11.18
N ASN A 28 -1.48 -3.65 12.29
CA ASN A 28 -2.41 -3.85 13.42
C ASN A 28 -2.27 -5.15 14.24
N ARG A 29 -1.13 -5.85 14.18
CA ARG A 29 -0.92 -7.02 15.06
C ARG A 29 -0.57 -6.63 16.49
N TYR A 30 0.29 -5.62 16.67
CA TYR A 30 0.74 -5.16 17.98
C TYR A 30 0.35 -3.70 18.22
N ASP A 31 0.05 -3.38 19.48
CA ASP A 31 -0.21 -2.01 19.92
C ASP A 31 1.09 -1.20 20.10
N ALA A 32 0.97 0.08 20.47
CA ALA A 32 2.11 0.97 20.71
C ALA A 32 3.04 0.52 21.86
N HIS A 33 2.60 -0.43 22.69
CA HIS A 33 3.36 -1.00 23.80
C HIS A 33 3.92 -2.40 23.48
N GLY A 34 3.70 -2.91 22.25
CA GLY A 34 4.15 -4.24 21.82
C GLY A 34 3.25 -5.39 22.27
N ASN A 35 2.06 -5.13 22.81
CA ASN A 35 1.09 -6.19 23.13
C ASN A 35 0.29 -6.57 21.88
N GLU A 36 -0.05 -7.84 21.74
CA GLU A 36 -0.92 -8.28 20.63
C GLU A 36 -2.31 -7.65 20.78
N CYS A 37 -2.83 -7.12 19.68
CA CYS A 37 -4.13 -6.46 19.67
C CYS A 37 -5.25 -7.46 19.97
N LEU A 38 -6.22 -7.04 20.78
CA LEU A 38 -7.41 -7.85 21.09
C LEU A 38 -8.17 -8.18 19.80
N TYR A 39 -8.64 -9.42 19.71
CA TYR A 39 -9.51 -9.88 18.64
C TYR A 39 -10.78 -9.04 18.59
N ARG A 40 -11.26 -8.80 17.37
CA ARG A 40 -12.50 -8.06 17.14
C ARG A 40 -13.53 -8.98 16.52
N GLU A 41 -14.78 -8.70 16.82
CA GLU A 41 -15.88 -9.27 16.05
C GLU A 41 -15.95 -8.58 14.68
N LYS A 42 -16.15 -9.37 13.63
CA LYS A 42 -16.39 -8.89 12.28
C LYS A 42 -17.66 -9.56 11.76
N SER A 43 -18.73 -8.79 11.63
CA SER A 43 -20.01 -9.23 11.09
C SER A 43 -20.09 -9.04 9.58
N ASP A 44 -21.06 -9.72 8.97
CA ASP A 44 -21.41 -9.59 7.54
C ASP A 44 -20.22 -9.81 6.60
N VAL A 45 -19.37 -10.78 6.94
CA VAL A 45 -18.23 -11.17 6.14
C VAL A 45 -18.71 -11.98 4.95
N VAL A 46 -18.40 -11.50 3.75
CA VAL A 46 -18.66 -12.22 2.49
C VAL A 46 -17.77 -13.44 2.39
N CYS A 47 -18.39 -14.60 2.15
CA CYS A 47 -17.69 -15.85 1.91
C CYS A 47 -17.26 -15.98 0.46
N SER A 48 -16.02 -16.43 0.25
CA SER A 48 -15.56 -16.86 -1.08
C SER A 48 -16.43 -18.00 -1.58
N ARG A 49 -16.71 -18.05 -2.88
CA ARG A 49 -17.43 -19.18 -3.46
C ARG A 49 -16.58 -20.45 -3.39
N LEU A 50 -17.25 -21.57 -3.14
CA LEU A 50 -16.66 -22.89 -3.25
C LEU A 50 -16.80 -23.37 -4.70
N CYS A 51 -15.73 -23.88 -5.27
CA CYS A 51 -15.67 -24.37 -6.64
C CYS A 51 -15.28 -25.83 -6.65
N VAL A 52 -16.00 -26.64 -7.42
CA VAL A 52 -15.82 -28.10 -7.47
C VAL A 52 -15.70 -28.55 -8.91
N THR A 53 -15.15 -29.73 -9.16
CA THR A 53 -15.11 -30.30 -10.52
C THR A 53 -16.44 -30.92 -10.95
N ASP A 54 -17.29 -31.29 -9.97
CA ASP A 54 -18.62 -31.85 -10.17
C ASP A 54 -19.56 -31.27 -9.11
N LEU A 55 -20.76 -30.82 -9.52
CA LEU A 55 -21.77 -30.25 -8.62
C LEU A 55 -22.18 -31.20 -7.48
N SER A 56 -22.05 -32.52 -7.69
CA SER A 56 -22.31 -33.51 -6.65
C SER A 56 -21.31 -33.47 -5.50
N SER A 57 -20.11 -32.91 -5.71
CA SER A 57 -19.10 -32.67 -4.68
C SER A 57 -19.40 -31.42 -3.83
N CYS A 58 -20.38 -30.59 -4.20
CA CYS A 58 -20.82 -29.51 -3.33
C CYS A 58 -21.45 -30.09 -2.05
N PRO A 59 -21.22 -29.47 -0.87
CA PRO A 59 -21.97 -29.79 0.34
C PRO A 59 -23.47 -29.72 0.07
N THR A 60 -24.26 -30.60 0.69
CA THR A 60 -25.71 -30.70 0.42
C THR A 60 -26.45 -29.37 0.61
N SER A 61 -26.01 -28.52 1.53
CA SER A 61 -26.57 -27.17 1.74
C SER A 61 -26.28 -26.18 0.62
N LEU A 62 -25.26 -26.46 -0.21
CA LEU A 62 -24.80 -25.62 -1.31
C LEU A 62 -25.02 -26.24 -2.70
N GLN A 63 -25.66 -27.41 -2.77
CA GLN A 63 -26.00 -28.02 -4.05
C GLN A 63 -27.11 -27.21 -4.72
N PRO A 64 -26.91 -26.77 -5.98
CA PRO A 64 -27.92 -26.01 -6.69
C PRO A 64 -29.13 -26.87 -7.04
N SER A 65 -30.31 -26.25 -6.99
CA SER A 65 -31.56 -26.82 -7.49
C SER A 65 -32.22 -25.79 -8.38
N CYS A 66 -32.35 -26.11 -9.67
CA CYS A 66 -32.97 -25.22 -10.65
C CYS A 66 -34.44 -25.56 -10.86
N PRO A 67 -35.28 -24.57 -11.19
CA PRO A 67 -36.66 -24.80 -11.63
C PRO A 67 -36.74 -25.72 -12.85
N ASP A 68 -37.92 -26.27 -13.10
CA ASP A 68 -38.18 -27.09 -14.28
C ASP A 68 -37.80 -26.35 -15.57
N ASN A 69 -37.05 -27.03 -16.46
CA ASN A 69 -36.49 -26.52 -17.71
C ASN A 69 -35.31 -25.55 -17.60
N GLN A 70 -34.70 -25.42 -16.40
CA GLN A 70 -33.46 -24.67 -16.24
C GLN A 70 -32.31 -25.58 -15.82
N SER A 71 -31.10 -25.19 -16.25
CA SER A 71 -29.84 -25.82 -15.86
C SER A 71 -28.99 -24.84 -15.07
N PHE A 72 -28.25 -25.36 -14.09
CA PHE A 72 -27.30 -24.57 -13.34
C PHE A 72 -26.04 -24.35 -14.18
N CYS A 73 -25.69 -23.09 -14.43
CA CYS A 73 -24.60 -22.71 -15.32
C CYS A 73 -23.34 -22.29 -14.55
N ALA A 74 -22.25 -22.07 -15.29
CA ALA A 74 -20.95 -21.83 -14.69
C ALA A 74 -20.83 -20.45 -14.00
N ASP A 75 -21.72 -19.49 -14.27
CA ASP A 75 -21.83 -18.23 -13.51
C ASP A 75 -22.41 -18.43 -12.08
N GLY A 76 -22.95 -19.61 -11.83
CA GLY A 76 -23.56 -20.01 -10.57
C GLY A 76 -25.02 -19.60 -10.45
N GLU A 77 -25.71 -19.37 -11.56
CA GLU A 77 -27.15 -19.12 -11.62
C GLU A 77 -27.86 -20.17 -12.50
N CYS A 78 -29.18 -20.27 -12.35
CA CYS A 78 -30.02 -21.14 -13.18
C CYS A 78 -30.48 -20.39 -14.42
N HIS A 79 -30.24 -20.96 -15.60
CA HIS A 79 -30.68 -20.40 -16.88
C HIS A 79 -31.40 -21.44 -17.71
N ASP A 80 -32.22 -20.98 -18.65
CA ASP A 80 -32.87 -21.85 -19.64
C ASP A 80 -31.83 -22.49 -20.58
N GLU A 81 -30.73 -21.79 -20.86
CA GLU A 81 -29.60 -22.28 -21.67
C GLU A 81 -28.26 -21.67 -21.19
N CYS A 82 -27.26 -22.51 -20.96
CA CYS A 82 -25.90 -22.08 -20.55
C CYS A 82 -25.05 -21.66 -21.76
N THR A 83 -25.33 -20.47 -22.31
CA THR A 83 -24.58 -19.89 -23.43
C THR A 83 -23.10 -19.66 -23.11
N ASP A 84 -22.25 -19.53 -24.12
CA ASP A 84 -20.81 -19.28 -23.96
C ASP A 84 -20.51 -18.01 -23.13
N ASP A 85 -21.34 -16.96 -23.28
CA ASP A 85 -21.20 -15.71 -22.51
C ASP A 85 -21.49 -15.91 -21.01
N ILE A 86 -22.44 -16.80 -20.68
CA ILE A 86 -22.74 -17.20 -19.29
C ILE A 86 -21.59 -18.05 -18.75
N GLN A 87 -21.09 -19.01 -19.55
CA GLN A 87 -19.96 -19.84 -19.14
C GLN A 87 -18.67 -19.04 -18.91
N ALA A 88 -18.46 -17.98 -19.69
CA ALA A 88 -17.31 -17.08 -19.54
C ALA A 88 -17.33 -16.28 -18.22
N GLN A 89 -18.48 -16.15 -17.57
CA GLN A 89 -18.68 -15.41 -16.31
C GLN A 89 -18.46 -16.28 -15.05
N ASN A 90 -17.80 -17.42 -15.20
CA ASN A 90 -17.56 -18.33 -14.08
C ASN A 90 -16.71 -17.68 -12.97
N PRO A 91 -17.24 -17.51 -11.75
CA PRO A 91 -16.52 -16.88 -10.64
C PRO A 91 -15.32 -17.71 -10.19
N CYS A 92 -15.31 -19.03 -10.44
CA CYS A 92 -14.19 -19.90 -10.15
C CYS A 92 -12.96 -19.57 -11.00
N HIS A 93 -13.13 -18.96 -12.18
CA HIS A 93 -12.01 -18.66 -13.07
C HIS A 93 -11.23 -17.40 -12.66
N CYS A 94 -11.64 -16.68 -11.61
CA CYS A 94 -10.95 -15.48 -11.13
C CYS A 94 -10.69 -14.43 -12.21
N SER A 95 -11.68 -14.22 -13.10
CA SER A 95 -11.58 -13.34 -14.27
C SER A 95 -10.44 -13.71 -15.25
N ARG A 96 -9.90 -14.93 -15.18
CA ARG A 96 -8.94 -15.47 -16.14
C ARG A 96 -9.71 -16.25 -17.22
N SER A 97 -9.23 -16.20 -18.45
CA SER A 97 -9.80 -16.95 -19.57
C SER A 97 -8.72 -17.40 -20.56
N GLY A 98 -9.06 -18.39 -21.39
CA GLY A 98 -8.17 -18.93 -22.41
C GLY A 98 -6.86 -19.47 -21.84
N SER A 99 -5.73 -19.11 -22.46
CA SER A 99 -4.40 -19.63 -22.08
C SER A 99 -3.88 -19.18 -20.71
N LYS A 100 -4.59 -18.28 -20.02
CA LYS A 100 -4.24 -17.82 -18.66
C LYS A 100 -4.91 -18.66 -17.57
N LEU A 101 -5.89 -19.49 -17.93
CA LEU A 101 -6.59 -20.38 -17.02
C LEU A 101 -5.84 -21.73 -17.00
N PRO A 102 -5.40 -22.23 -15.82
CA PRO A 102 -4.83 -23.57 -15.71
C PRO A 102 -5.77 -24.64 -16.28
N SER A 103 -5.22 -25.73 -16.82
CA SER A 103 -6.02 -26.82 -17.39
C SER A 103 -7.02 -27.41 -16.40
N GLU A 104 -6.59 -27.52 -15.15
CA GLU A 104 -7.37 -28.09 -14.04
C GLU A 104 -8.57 -27.21 -13.70
N ALA A 105 -8.44 -25.90 -13.93
CA ALA A 105 -9.42 -24.88 -13.59
C ALA A 105 -10.56 -24.77 -14.60
N GLN A 106 -10.40 -25.31 -15.80
CA GLN A 106 -11.37 -25.18 -16.89
C GLN A 106 -12.71 -25.86 -16.58
N ASN A 107 -12.69 -26.92 -15.76
CA ASN A 107 -13.86 -27.72 -15.44
C ASN A 107 -14.47 -27.36 -14.09
N LEU A 108 -13.97 -26.33 -13.41
CA LEU A 108 -14.50 -25.96 -12.11
C LEU A 108 -15.86 -25.27 -12.26
N VAL A 109 -16.82 -25.70 -11.47
CA VAL A 109 -18.16 -25.12 -11.39
C VAL A 109 -18.40 -24.60 -9.97
N PRO A 110 -19.05 -23.45 -9.81
CA PRO A 110 -19.31 -22.90 -8.48
C PRO A 110 -20.44 -23.66 -7.78
N CYS A 111 -20.34 -23.83 -6.47
CA CYS A 111 -21.49 -24.17 -5.64
C CYS A 111 -22.37 -22.92 -5.41
N LEU A 112 -23.53 -23.10 -4.76
CA LEU A 112 -24.34 -21.96 -4.31
C LEU A 112 -23.56 -21.03 -3.38
N THR A 113 -23.99 -19.77 -3.33
CA THR A 113 -23.36 -18.75 -2.48
C THR A 113 -23.58 -19.09 -1.01
N ILE A 114 -22.49 -19.10 -0.23
CA ILE A 114 -22.54 -19.27 1.22
C ILE A 114 -23.04 -17.96 1.84
N PRO A 115 -23.98 -18.00 2.80
CA PRO A 115 -24.42 -16.82 3.52
C PRO A 115 -23.26 -16.07 4.17
N ASN A 116 -23.41 -14.76 4.32
CA ASN A 116 -22.42 -13.96 5.04
C ASN A 116 -22.33 -14.41 6.50
N VAL A 117 -21.12 -14.46 7.03
CA VAL A 117 -20.84 -14.99 8.38
C VAL A 117 -20.39 -13.88 9.34
N THR A 118 -20.53 -14.15 10.63
CA THR A 118 -19.98 -13.30 11.69
C THR A 118 -18.85 -14.03 12.39
N ILE A 119 -17.67 -13.42 12.43
CA ILE A 119 -16.44 -13.97 13.00
C ILE A 119 -16.18 -13.29 14.35
N GLN A 120 -16.28 -14.04 15.44
CA GLN A 120 -16.12 -13.49 16.80
C GLN A 120 -14.65 -13.20 17.16
N GLN A 121 -13.72 -14.01 16.65
CA GLN A 121 -12.28 -13.90 16.91
C GLN A 121 -11.53 -13.62 15.62
N PHE A 122 -11.73 -12.44 15.04
CA PHE A 122 -11.10 -12.06 13.77
C PHE A 122 -9.68 -11.51 13.98
N HIS A 123 -8.70 -12.16 13.35
CA HIS A 123 -7.29 -11.80 13.26
C HIS A 123 -7.07 -10.99 11.98
N ALA A 124 -6.88 -9.66 12.12
CA ALA A 124 -6.70 -8.79 10.96
C ALA A 124 -5.48 -9.17 10.09
N TRP A 125 -4.44 -9.73 10.70
CA TRP A 125 -3.22 -10.18 10.03
C TRP A 125 -3.34 -11.56 9.37
N ASN A 126 -4.40 -12.33 9.68
CA ASN A 126 -4.66 -13.64 9.08
C ASN A 126 -6.12 -13.77 8.63
N SER A 127 -6.64 -12.68 8.06
CA SER A 127 -8.07 -12.55 7.78
C SER A 127 -8.60 -13.63 6.84
N GLU A 128 -7.84 -14.03 5.82
CA GLU A 128 -8.27 -15.04 4.84
C GLU A 128 -8.53 -16.41 5.50
N GLU A 129 -7.69 -16.82 6.44
CA GLU A 129 -7.85 -18.10 7.13
C GLU A 129 -9.08 -18.10 8.05
N ASP A 130 -9.27 -17.05 8.84
CA ASP A 130 -10.45 -16.94 9.72
C ASP A 130 -11.76 -16.90 8.94
N ILE A 131 -11.77 -16.17 7.81
CA ILE A 131 -12.92 -16.09 6.92
C ILE A 131 -13.22 -17.49 6.38
N ARG A 132 -12.21 -18.20 5.87
CA ARG A 132 -12.36 -19.55 5.35
C ARG A 132 -12.87 -20.53 6.41
N ILE A 133 -12.33 -20.49 7.62
CA ILE A 133 -12.78 -21.33 8.74
C ILE A 133 -14.26 -21.08 9.03
N ALA A 134 -14.66 -19.82 9.17
CA ALA A 134 -16.05 -19.45 9.45
C ALA A 134 -17.01 -19.82 8.31
N CYS A 135 -16.63 -19.54 7.06
CA CYS A 135 -17.43 -19.88 5.88
C CYS A 135 -17.55 -21.38 5.66
N GLY A 136 -16.48 -22.15 5.88
CA GLY A 136 -16.56 -23.60 5.80
C GLY A 136 -17.38 -24.20 6.95
N ALA A 137 -17.37 -23.61 8.15
CA ALA A 137 -18.27 -24.01 9.23
C ALA A 137 -19.74 -23.77 8.86
N GLU A 138 -20.07 -22.61 8.27
CA GLU A 138 -21.41 -22.30 7.76
C GLU A 138 -21.84 -23.27 6.63
N ALA A 139 -20.90 -23.65 5.77
CA ALA A 139 -21.11 -24.65 4.72
C ALA A 139 -21.08 -26.11 5.20
N ASN A 140 -20.92 -26.36 6.51
CA ASN A 140 -20.78 -27.69 7.11
C ASN A 140 -19.60 -28.53 6.56
N ILE A 141 -18.49 -27.86 6.24
CA ILE A 141 -17.23 -28.45 5.78
C ILE A 141 -16.29 -28.62 6.99
N THR A 142 -16.21 -29.83 7.50
CA THR A 142 -15.49 -30.15 8.75
C THR A 142 -13.99 -30.38 8.57
N ASP A 143 -13.52 -30.83 7.40
CA ASP A 143 -12.08 -31.07 7.13
C ASP A 143 -11.56 -30.25 5.94
N GLN A 144 -11.59 -28.93 6.11
CA GLN A 144 -11.13 -28.00 5.06
C GLN A 144 -9.67 -28.21 4.66
N SER A 145 -8.83 -28.67 5.59
CA SER A 145 -7.38 -28.81 5.36
C SER A 145 -7.01 -29.92 4.37
N LYS A 146 -7.88 -30.93 4.21
CA LYS A 146 -7.61 -32.09 3.36
C LYS A 146 -8.47 -32.14 2.11
N THR A 147 -9.71 -31.65 2.18
CA THR A 147 -10.66 -31.77 1.06
C THR A 147 -10.82 -30.49 0.26
N VAL A 148 -10.44 -29.34 0.81
CA VAL A 148 -10.63 -28.03 0.17
C VAL A 148 -9.32 -27.28 0.00
N GLY A 149 -8.96 -27.05 -1.25
CA GLY A 149 -7.83 -26.22 -1.63
C GLY A 149 -8.18 -24.74 -1.65
N VAL A 150 -7.17 -23.93 -1.89
CA VAL A 150 -7.22 -22.50 -2.12
C VAL A 150 -6.57 -22.25 -3.48
N TRP A 151 -7.25 -21.47 -4.30
CA TRP A 151 -6.80 -21.12 -5.64
C TRP A 151 -5.35 -20.58 -5.63
N ASP A 152 -4.53 -21.03 -6.59
CA ASP A 152 -3.12 -20.59 -6.78
C ASP A 152 -2.17 -20.84 -5.60
N LYS A 153 -2.61 -21.49 -4.50
CA LYS A 153 -1.80 -21.74 -3.29
C LYS A 153 -1.51 -23.23 -3.08
N ASN A 154 -2.52 -24.01 -2.67
CA ASN A 154 -2.40 -25.44 -2.33
C ASN A 154 -3.25 -26.34 -3.23
N TRP A 155 -3.99 -25.76 -4.20
CA TRP A 155 -4.68 -26.50 -5.23
C TRP A 155 -3.80 -26.62 -6.48
N ILE A 156 -2.99 -27.68 -6.55
CA ILE A 156 -2.16 -28.02 -7.70
C ILE A 156 -2.56 -29.42 -8.16
N GLY A 157 -3.59 -29.52 -9.02
CA GLY A 157 -3.95 -30.71 -9.79
C GLY A 157 -3.80 -32.08 -9.10
N GLY A 158 -4.47 -32.28 -7.96
CA GLY A 158 -4.43 -33.52 -7.17
C GLY A 158 -5.81 -33.95 -6.63
N ASP A 159 -5.85 -34.80 -5.59
CA ASP A 159 -7.05 -35.42 -4.99
C ASP A 159 -8.00 -34.44 -4.28
N ILE A 160 -7.85 -33.14 -4.49
CA ILE A 160 -8.65 -32.10 -3.82
C ILE A 160 -9.94 -31.89 -4.64
N GLU A 161 -11.07 -32.23 -4.02
CA GLU A 161 -12.40 -32.22 -4.66
C GLU A 161 -13.01 -30.81 -4.79
N ALA A 162 -12.58 -29.87 -3.95
CA ALA A 162 -13.11 -28.51 -3.93
C ALA A 162 -12.00 -27.46 -3.74
N VAL A 163 -12.22 -26.25 -4.24
CA VAL A 163 -11.30 -25.12 -4.11
C VAL A 163 -12.05 -23.85 -3.74
N TRP A 164 -11.54 -23.10 -2.77
CA TRP A 164 -12.01 -21.75 -2.50
C TRP A 164 -11.58 -20.81 -3.62
N ALA A 165 -12.55 -20.09 -4.19
CA ALA A 165 -12.32 -19.04 -5.20
C ALA A 165 -11.70 -17.77 -4.59
N GLU A 166 -10.64 -17.94 -3.80
CA GLU A 166 -9.81 -16.85 -3.29
C GLU A 166 -8.90 -16.37 -4.43
N CYS A 167 -9.43 -15.49 -5.25
CA CYS A 167 -8.69 -15.00 -6.40
C CYS A 167 -7.45 -14.21 -5.94
N PRO A 168 -6.27 -14.51 -6.52
CA PRO A 168 -5.06 -13.79 -6.17
C PRO A 168 -5.28 -12.31 -6.45
N ALA A 169 -4.81 -11.47 -5.53
CA ALA A 169 -4.85 -10.04 -5.70
C ALA A 169 -4.32 -9.69 -7.09
N ALA A 170 -4.97 -8.72 -7.75
CA ALA A 170 -4.46 -8.20 -9.01
C ALA A 170 -2.96 -7.91 -8.83
N PRO A 171 -2.10 -8.35 -9.77
CA PRO A 171 -0.66 -8.18 -9.62
C PRO A 171 -0.39 -6.72 -9.31
N THR A 172 0.42 -6.49 -8.27
CA THR A 172 0.74 -5.13 -7.87
C THR A 172 1.21 -4.36 -9.10
N PRO A 173 0.64 -3.18 -9.37
CA PRO A 173 1.02 -2.41 -10.55
C PRO A 173 2.54 -2.20 -10.49
N ASN A 174 3.24 -2.80 -11.45
CA ASN A 174 4.69 -2.71 -11.53
C ASN A 174 5.02 -1.35 -12.15
N TYR A 175 4.99 -0.34 -11.28
CA TYR A 175 5.27 1.03 -11.67
C TYR A 175 6.73 1.16 -12.08
N LYS A 176 6.96 1.45 -13.35
CA LYS A 176 8.31 1.68 -13.88
C LYS A 176 8.65 3.16 -13.82
N TYR A 177 9.91 3.50 -13.56
CA TYR A 177 10.40 4.89 -13.55
C TYR A 177 10.26 5.63 -14.89
N ASN A 178 9.93 4.93 -15.97
CA ASN A 178 9.65 5.52 -17.27
C ASN A 178 8.18 5.95 -17.45
N GLU A 179 7.34 5.77 -16.44
CA GLU A 179 5.95 6.22 -16.49
C GLU A 179 5.85 7.75 -16.35
N SER A 180 4.83 8.33 -16.97
CA SER A 180 4.67 9.78 -17.11
C SER A 180 4.66 10.52 -15.77
N TYR A 181 4.11 9.92 -14.72
CA TYR A 181 4.07 10.52 -13.39
C TYR A 181 5.46 10.59 -12.74
N TRP A 182 6.32 9.59 -12.93
CA TRP A 182 7.70 9.62 -12.44
C TRP A 182 8.53 10.65 -13.18
N ILE A 183 8.39 10.70 -14.51
CA ILE A 183 9.06 11.72 -15.33
C ILE A 183 8.64 13.13 -14.88
N ALA A 184 7.35 13.37 -14.65
CA ALA A 184 6.85 14.64 -14.13
C ALA A 184 7.43 14.94 -12.74
N THR A 185 7.47 13.95 -11.86
CA THR A 185 8.07 14.08 -10.52
C THR A 185 9.54 14.48 -10.61
N TYR A 186 10.33 13.82 -11.45
CA TYR A 186 11.75 14.15 -11.64
C TYR A 186 11.95 15.51 -12.30
N ALA A 187 11.12 15.87 -13.27
CA ALA A 187 11.19 17.18 -13.91
C ALA A 187 10.91 18.32 -12.92
N VAL A 188 9.87 18.20 -12.10
CA VAL A 188 9.52 19.19 -11.07
C VAL A 188 10.61 19.30 -10.02
N ASN A 189 11.07 18.17 -9.47
CA ASN A 189 12.14 18.17 -8.47
C ASN A 189 13.47 18.67 -9.05
N GLY A 190 13.77 18.34 -10.30
CA GLY A 190 14.95 18.84 -11.01
C GLY A 190 14.91 20.34 -11.24
N ALA A 191 13.74 20.89 -11.63
CA ALA A 191 13.55 22.32 -11.81
C ALA A 191 13.67 23.08 -10.48
N LEU A 192 13.11 22.55 -9.38
CA LEU A 192 13.26 23.11 -8.04
C LEU A 192 14.73 23.13 -7.60
N ALA A 193 15.46 22.02 -7.79
CA ALA A 193 16.88 21.94 -7.47
C ALA A 193 17.71 22.96 -8.27
N LEU A 194 17.41 23.10 -9.57
CA LEU A 194 18.06 24.08 -10.43
C LEU A 194 17.79 25.52 -9.96
N LEU A 195 16.54 25.83 -9.61
CA LEU A 195 16.16 27.16 -9.11
C LEU A 195 16.88 27.51 -7.80
N ILE A 196 16.98 26.56 -6.88
CA ILE A 196 17.74 26.72 -5.63
C ILE A 196 19.23 26.96 -5.92
N LEU A 197 19.81 26.23 -6.87
CA LEU A 197 21.20 26.40 -7.28
C LEU A 197 21.44 27.80 -7.86
N VAL A 198 20.61 28.23 -8.82
CA VAL A 198 20.69 29.55 -9.45
C VAL A 198 20.56 30.66 -8.40
N TRP A 199 19.58 30.55 -7.51
CA TRP A 199 19.39 31.51 -6.42
C TRP A 199 20.59 31.57 -5.48
N SER A 200 21.17 30.43 -5.13
CA SER A 200 22.34 30.35 -4.24
C SER A 200 23.56 31.03 -4.86
N VAL A 201 23.79 30.81 -6.16
CA VAL A 201 24.87 31.45 -6.93
C VAL A 201 24.64 32.96 -7.02
N TYR A 202 23.44 33.39 -7.40
CA TYR A 202 23.06 34.81 -7.46
C TYR A 202 23.28 35.51 -6.11
N LYS A 203 22.76 34.92 -5.03
CA LYS A 203 22.91 35.45 -3.67
C LYS A 203 24.38 35.56 -3.26
N GLY A 204 25.19 34.54 -3.60
CA GLY A 204 26.62 34.57 -3.36
C GLY A 204 27.33 35.77 -4.00
N PHE A 205 27.03 36.08 -5.26
CA PHE A 205 27.58 37.24 -5.95
C PHE A 205 27.04 38.56 -5.39
N ALA A 206 25.74 38.65 -5.14
CA ALA A 206 25.12 39.85 -4.58
C ALA A 206 25.70 40.20 -3.20
N GLU A 207 25.90 39.22 -2.31
CA GLU A 207 26.47 39.44 -0.99
C GLU A 207 27.93 39.87 -1.02
N GLN A 208 28.73 39.43 -2.00
CA GLN A 208 30.13 39.87 -2.13
C GLN A 208 30.24 41.38 -2.32
N SER A 209 29.35 41.97 -3.13
CA SER A 209 29.34 43.43 -3.37
C SER A 209 29.03 44.22 -2.10
N VAL A 210 28.06 43.76 -1.31
CA VAL A 210 27.67 44.39 -0.04
C VAL A 210 28.77 44.23 1.00
N ARG A 211 29.38 43.04 1.11
CA ARG A 211 30.50 42.79 2.01
C ARG A 211 31.69 43.69 1.69
N ALA A 212 32.04 43.86 0.41
CA ALA A 212 33.11 44.76 -0.02
C ALA A 212 32.81 46.23 0.33
N ALA A 213 31.58 46.70 0.10
CA ALA A 213 31.16 48.06 0.44
C ALA A 213 31.20 48.33 1.96
N THR A 214 30.77 47.35 2.76
CA THR A 214 30.82 47.46 4.23
C THR A 214 32.25 47.51 4.73
N LEU A 215 33.15 46.65 4.23
CA LEU A 215 34.56 46.66 4.62
C LEU A 215 35.24 48.01 4.32
N ASN A 216 34.99 48.61 3.15
CA ASN A 216 35.55 49.91 2.78
C ASN A 216 35.07 51.05 3.70
N LYS A 217 33.81 51.02 4.16
CA LYS A 217 33.28 52.01 5.11
C LYS A 217 33.96 51.90 6.48
N THR A 218 34.19 50.69 6.98
CA THR A 218 34.83 50.49 8.28
C THR A 218 36.28 50.94 8.26
N SER A 219 37.03 50.64 7.19
CA SER A 219 38.43 51.10 7.05
C SER A 219 38.57 52.62 6.92
N GLY A 220 37.55 53.32 6.39
CA GLY A 220 37.55 54.78 6.33
C GLY A 220 37.24 55.46 7.67
N ALA A 221 36.53 54.78 8.58
CA ALA A 221 36.19 55.32 9.90
C ALA A 221 37.37 55.29 10.88
N ASP A 222 38.27 54.31 10.77
CA ASP A 222 39.43 54.16 11.66
C ASP A 222 40.54 55.21 11.44
N ASN A 223 40.55 55.89 10.29
CA ASN A 223 41.52 56.95 9.97
C ASN A 223 41.09 58.35 10.44
N LYS A 224 39.93 58.50 11.08
CA LYS A 224 39.61 59.73 11.84
C LYS A 224 40.16 59.59 13.25
N HIS A 225 41.45 59.89 13.40
CA HIS A 225 42.07 60.11 14.70
C HIS A 225 41.29 61.21 15.45
N PRO A 226 40.74 60.95 16.65
CA PRO A 226 40.01 61.93 17.41
C PRO A 226 40.98 62.88 18.13
N ASP A 227 41.58 63.81 17.38
CA ASP A 227 42.16 65.01 17.99
C ASP A 227 41.05 66.03 18.25
N SER A 228 40.22 65.78 19.27
CA SER A 228 39.73 66.83 20.16
C SER A 228 38.84 66.30 21.29
N PRO A 229 39.14 66.64 22.56
CA PRO A 229 38.26 66.41 23.69
C PRO A 229 37.17 67.49 23.69
N GLY A 230 35.95 67.12 23.34
CA GLY A 230 34.78 67.99 23.38
C GLY A 230 33.68 67.36 24.21
N SER A 231 33.69 67.65 25.52
CA SER A 231 32.59 67.38 26.44
C SER A 231 31.27 67.95 25.93
N ALA A 232 30.24 67.13 25.75
CA ALA A 232 28.85 67.55 25.79
C ALA A 232 27.97 66.31 26.07
N VAL A 233 27.59 66.13 27.34
CA VAL A 233 26.25 66.47 27.86
C VAL A 233 25.23 65.40 27.46
N TYR A 234 25.01 64.54 28.45
CA TYR A 234 23.79 63.76 28.66
C TYR A 234 22.57 64.69 28.49
N ASP A 235 21.79 64.54 27.42
CA ASP A 235 20.42 65.08 27.39
C ASP A 235 19.46 63.94 27.69
N GLN A 236 19.07 63.94 28.96
CA GLN A 236 18.11 63.06 29.58
C GLN A 236 16.77 63.78 29.54
N ASN A 237 16.02 63.67 28.44
CA ASN A 237 14.62 64.11 28.40
C ASN A 237 13.80 63.07 27.63
N ARG A 238 13.01 62.25 28.33
CA ARG A 238 11.72 62.54 28.99
C ARG A 238 10.56 62.68 28.00
N ASP A 239 9.66 61.73 28.16
CA ASP A 239 8.21 61.93 28.23
C ASP A 239 7.53 62.52 26.98
N LYS A 240 6.94 61.66 26.16
CA LYS A 240 5.50 61.30 26.24
C LYS A 240 5.10 60.34 25.12
#